data_AF-A0A1I7IR80-F1
#
_entry.id   AF-A0A1I7IR80-F1
#
_cell.length_a   1.000
_cell.length_b   1.000
_cell.length_c   1.000
_cell.angle_alpha   90.00
_cell.angle_beta   90.00
_cell.angle_gamma   90.00
#
_symmetry.space_group_name_H-M   'P 1'
#
loop_
_entity.id
_entity.type
_entity.pdbx_description
1 polymer ?
#
loop_
_entity_poly.entity_id
_entity_poly.type
_entity_poly.pdbx_seq_one_letter_code
_entity_poly.pdbx_strand_id
1 'polypeptide(L)' 'MDNNNLKIAQQDIDDALKAVEDLEKAASDGNFTKEDIKEKFVSLNEKVRKLEDILKNEGIL' A
#
# COMPACT_ATOMS: atom_id res chain seq x y z
N MET A 1 -12.37 17.11 15.12
CA MET A 1 -11.82 16.00 14.32
C MET A 1 -12.99 15.22 13.76
N ASP A 2 -13.15 15.22 12.45
CA ASP A 2 -14.21 14.46 11.79
C ASP A 2 -13.89 12.97 11.90
N ASN A 3 -14.69 12.27 12.70
CA ASN A 3 -14.59 10.82 12.92
C ASN A 3 -14.65 10.01 11.62
N ASN A 4 -15.20 10.61 10.56
CA ASN A 4 -15.29 9.98 9.25
C ASN A 4 -13.94 9.91 8.52
N ASN A 5 -13.13 10.97 8.62
CA ASN A 5 -11.81 11.00 7.95
C ASN A 5 -10.83 10.03 8.62
N LEU A 6 -10.92 9.87 9.94
CA LEU A 6 -10.11 8.89 10.67
C LEU A 6 -10.45 7.44 10.28
N LYS A 7 -11.74 7.14 10.06
CA LYS A 7 -12.16 5.80 9.59
C LYS A 7 -11.67 5.51 8.18
N ILE A 8 -11.72 6.50 7.29
CA ILE A 8 -11.21 6.35 5.91
C ILE A 8 -9.70 6.11 5.94
N ALA A 9 -8.94 6.90 6.70
CA ALA A 9 -7.50 6.71 6.84
C ALA A 9 -7.16 5.32 7.41
N GLN A 10 -7.93 4.83 8.37
CA GLN A 10 -7.73 3.51 8.94
C GLN A 10 -8.02 2.39 7.92
N GLN A 11 -9.08 2.55 7.11
CA GLN A 11 -9.41 1.64 6.02
C GLN A 11 -8.29 1.58 4.97
N ASP A 12 -7.75 2.75 4.57
CA ASP A 12 -6.67 2.85 3.59
C ASP A 12 -5.37 2.19 4.11
N ILE A 13 -5.10 2.30 5.42
CA ILE A 13 -3.98 1.63 6.08
C ILE A 13 -4.18 0.11 6.08
N ASP A 14 -5.37 -0.37 6.45
CA ASP A 14 -5.68 -1.80 6.48
C ASP A 14 -5.58 -2.42 5.07
N ASP A 15 -6.07 -1.72 4.05
CA ASP A 15 -5.98 -2.16 2.65
C ASP A 15 -4.53 -2.16 2.13
N ALA A 16 -3.70 -1.21 2.58
CA ALA A 16 -2.27 -1.19 2.26
C ALA A 16 -1.53 -2.35 2.92
N LEU A 17 -1.80 -2.62 4.21
CA LEU A 17 -1.20 -3.73 4.96
C LEU A 17 -1.58 -5.07 4.34
N LYS A 18 -2.84 -5.25 3.97
CA LYS A 18 -3.32 -6.48 3.32
C LYS A 18 -2.68 -6.70 1.95
N ALA A 19 -2.49 -5.63 1.17
CA ALA A 19 -1.80 -5.73 -0.11
C ALA A 19 -0.33 -6.14 0.04
N VAL A 20 0.33 -5.77 1.14
CA VAL A 20 1.69 -6.20 1.48
C VAL A 20 1.72 -7.67 1.91
N GLU A 21 0.78 -8.11 2.76
CA GLU A 21 0.68 -9.53 3.15
C GLU A 21 0.43 -10.45 1.93
N ASP A 22 -0.45 -10.06 1.02
CA ASP A 22 -0.73 -10.83 -0.20
C ASP A 22 0.46 -10.84 -1.18
N LEU A 23 1.33 -9.84 -1.07
CA LEU A 23 2.62 -9.76 -1.76
C LEU A 23 3.62 -10.76 -1.17
N GLU A 24 3.77 -10.76 0.15
CA GLU A 24 4.67 -11.65 0.89
C GLU A 24 4.28 -13.12 0.78
N LYS A 25 2.98 -13.43 0.89
CA LYS A 25 2.47 -14.81 0.72
C LYS A 25 2.77 -15.35 -0.66
N ALA A 26 2.40 -14.61 -1.69
CA ALA A 26 2.63 -15.04 -3.05
C ALA A 26 4.14 -15.10 -3.39
N ALA A 27 4.99 -14.30 -2.71
CA ALA A 27 6.45 -14.39 -2.84
C ALA A 27 7.03 -15.63 -2.16
N SER A 28 6.44 -16.03 -1.02
CA SER A 28 6.83 -17.22 -0.26
C SER A 28 6.39 -18.52 -0.94
N ASP A 29 5.29 -18.50 -1.68
CA ASP A 29 4.76 -19.66 -2.41
C ASP A 29 5.57 -20.02 -3.66
N GLY A 30 6.59 -19.22 -4.01
CA GLY A 30 7.52 -19.49 -5.12
C GLY A 30 6.88 -19.44 -6.52
N ASN A 31 5.60 -19.08 -6.61
CA ASN A 31 4.82 -19.04 -7.84
C ASN A 31 4.85 -17.64 -8.49
N PHE A 32 6.05 -17.08 -8.59
CA PHE A 32 6.25 -15.81 -9.30
C PHE A 32 7.29 -15.93 -10.38
N THR A 33 6.92 -15.41 -11.53
CA THR A 33 7.87 -15.00 -12.56
C THR A 33 8.53 -13.69 -12.15
N LYS A 34 9.67 -13.39 -12.78
CA LYS A 34 10.36 -12.11 -12.60
C LYS A 34 9.44 -10.92 -12.97
N GLU A 35 8.55 -11.14 -13.93
CA GLU A 35 7.53 -10.20 -14.38
C GLU A 35 6.50 -9.92 -13.28
N ASP A 36 6.02 -10.95 -12.57
CA ASP A 36 5.07 -10.80 -11.47
C ASP A 36 5.66 -9.97 -10.31
N ILE A 37 6.93 -10.23 -9.96
CA ILE A 37 7.65 -9.46 -8.93
C ILE A 37 7.77 -7.99 -9.35
N LYS A 38 8.12 -7.75 -10.62
CA LYS A 38 8.26 -6.39 -11.15
C LYS A 38 6.93 -5.64 -11.11
N GLU A 39 5.85 -6.27 -11.52
CA GLU A 39 4.52 -5.65 -11.54
C GLU A 39 4.05 -5.30 -10.12
N LYS A 40 4.22 -6.23 -9.17
CA LYS A 40 3.87 -5.95 -7.78
C LYS A 40 4.75 -4.88 -7.13
N PHE A 41 6.05 -4.83 -7.46
CA PHE A 41 6.94 -3.76 -6.97
C PHE A 41 6.53 -2.37 -7.50
N VAL A 42 6.15 -2.28 -8.79
CA VAL A 42 5.63 -1.04 -9.38
C VAL A 42 4.35 -0.62 -8.66
N SER A 43 3.42 -1.55 -8.46
CA SER A 43 2.15 -1.29 -7.77
C SER A 43 2.37 -0.80 -6.33
N LEU A 44 3.29 -1.42 -5.59
CA LEU A 44 3.66 -0.98 -4.24
C LEU A 44 4.23 0.44 -4.23
N ASN A 45 5.15 0.73 -5.16
CA ASN A 45 5.78 2.05 -5.25
C ASN A 45 4.76 3.16 -5.57
N GLU A 46 3.77 2.88 -6.42
CA GLU A 46 2.67 3.81 -6.68
C GLU A 46 1.80 4.06 -5.44
N LYS A 47 1.50 3.02 -4.66
CA LYS A 47 0.73 3.16 -3.42
C LYS A 47 1.49 3.98 -2.38
N VAL A 48 2.79 3.73 -2.22
CA VAL A 48 3.65 4.48 -1.29
C VAL A 48 3.74 5.95 -1.70
N ARG A 49 3.91 6.26 -2.99
CA ARG A 49 3.90 7.65 -3.47
C ARG A 49 2.59 8.38 -3.17
N LYS A 50 1.46 7.72 -3.41
CA LYS A 50 0.14 8.30 -3.09
C LYS A 50 0.01 8.59 -1.59
N LEU A 51 0.47 7.68 -0.74
CA LEU A 51 0.51 7.89 0.70
C LEU A 51 1.42 9.08 1.06
N GLU A 52 2.61 9.16 0.47
CA GLU A 52 3.55 10.26 0.70
C GLU A 52 2.96 11.61 0.28
N ASP A 53 2.26 11.68 -0.85
CA ASP A 53 1.57 12.89 -1.32
C ASP A 53 0.44 13.31 -0.36
N ILE A 54 -0.34 12.35 0.16
CA ILE A 54 -1.37 12.63 1.18
C ILE A 54 -0.72 13.22 2.44
N LEU A 55 0.35 12.61 2.93
CA LEU A 55 1.05 13.07 4.13
C LEU A 55 1.66 14.47 3.95
N LYS A 56 2.20 14.76 2.76
CA LYS A 56 2.68 16.12 2.41
C LYS A 56 1.55 17.15 2.37
N ASN A 57 0.42 16.79 1.76
CA ASN A 57 -0.74 17.69 1.67
C ASN A 57 -1.35 18.02 3.04
N GLU A 58 -1.31 17.06 3.96
CA GLU A 58 -1.75 17.24 5.36
C GLU A 58 -0.70 17.98 6.21
N GLY A 59 0.48 18.30 5.65
CA GLY A 59 1.58 18.98 6.36
C GLY A 59 2.27 18.12 7.42
N ILE A 60 2.18 16.79 7.29
CA ILE A 60 2.82 15.82 8.18
C ILE A 60 4.27 15.56 7.73
N LEU A 61 4.51 15.58 6.41
CA LEU A 61 5.80 15.46 5.73
C LEU A 61 6.15 16.76 4.99
#